data_AF-A0A0Q7JEQ6-F1
#
_entry.id   AF-A0A0Q7JEQ6-F1
#
_cell.length_a   1.000
_cell.length_b   1.000
_cell.length_c   1.000
_cell.angle_alpha   90.00
_cell.angle_beta   90.00
_cell.angle_gamma   90.00
#
_symmetry.space_group_name_H-M   'P 1'
#
loop_
_entity.id
_entity.type
_entity.pdbx_description
1 polymer ?
#
loop_
_entity_poly.entity_id
_entity_poly.type
_entity_poly.pdbx_seq_one_letter_code
_entity_poly.pdbx_strand_id
1 'polypeptide(L)'
;MINMANQLALYLKSEGVGNLGNDLFVDGVPQTPDEAIWLSHVGGSAEFKLDAPGSWRKLSLNVRSTTPVGAQDRIWSAINKLLNPDDGVIEVDGLTYTVQITALPAVQEKDGAGRCLMKSFLILRQVKPVLETWLRAITVFTEAALGSQWRVYRGFNGTCRPSVSWQCLSLQSASESRGACQLTKQFVGQIAARSANEYQLAAQILLLGLAEQAKLPMGGADSRWLTVINSSATIRSGDLSTGILTVTLTGAAATPQGMLPLIAGVQTAT
;
A
#
# COMPACT_ATOMS: atom_id res chain seq x y z
N MET A 1 -23.05 -1.01 6.39
CA MET A 1 -21.59 -1.11 6.66
C MET A 1 -21.05 -2.18 5.71
N ILE A 2 -19.99 -1.89 4.95
CA ILE A 2 -19.44 -2.84 3.97
C ILE A 2 -18.75 -3.98 4.72
N ASN A 3 -19.11 -5.23 4.40
CA ASN A 3 -18.41 -6.40 4.93
C ASN A 3 -17.15 -6.64 4.08
N MET A 4 -15.98 -6.23 4.58
CA MET A 4 -14.73 -6.39 3.82
C MET A 4 -14.31 -7.86 3.64
N ALA A 5 -14.76 -8.77 4.52
CA ALA A 5 -14.51 -10.20 4.32
C ALA A 5 -15.27 -10.71 3.08
N ASN A 6 -16.50 -10.24 2.86
CA ASN A 6 -17.24 -10.51 1.61
C ASN A 6 -16.54 -9.93 0.39
N GLN A 7 -16.00 -8.71 0.47
CA GLN A 7 -15.26 -8.09 -0.64
C GLN A 7 -14.03 -8.94 -1.03
N LEU A 8 -13.26 -9.37 -0.04
CA LEU A 8 -12.11 -10.23 -0.28
C LEU A 8 -12.50 -11.61 -0.83
N ALA A 9 -13.62 -12.16 -0.39
CA ALA A 9 -14.13 -13.43 -0.89
C ALA A 9 -14.65 -13.33 -2.34
N LEU A 10 -15.26 -12.19 -2.72
CA LEU A 10 -15.65 -11.90 -4.10
C LEU A 10 -14.42 -11.83 -5.02
N TYR A 11 -13.34 -11.18 -4.56
CA TYR A 11 -12.07 -11.17 -5.28
C TYR A 11 -11.47 -12.58 -5.42
N LEU A 12 -11.39 -13.37 -4.34
CA LEU A 12 -10.88 -14.74 -4.42
C LEU A 12 -11.70 -15.61 -5.38
N LYS A 13 -13.02 -15.38 -5.45
CA LYS A 13 -13.89 -16.03 -6.43
C LYS A 13 -13.55 -15.60 -7.87
N SER A 14 -13.35 -14.31 -8.14
CA SER A 14 -12.98 -13.85 -9.49
C SER A 14 -11.61 -14.39 -9.92
N GLU A 15 -10.71 -14.62 -8.96
CA GLU A 15 -9.40 -15.24 -9.18
C GLU A 15 -9.42 -16.77 -9.31
N GLY A 16 -10.60 -17.40 -9.24
CA GLY A 16 -10.76 -18.84 -9.38
C GLY A 16 -10.25 -19.66 -8.18
N VAL A 17 -10.05 -19.04 -7.01
CA VAL A 17 -9.56 -19.72 -5.80
C VAL A 17 -10.65 -20.59 -5.15
N GLY A 18 -11.92 -20.27 -5.40
CA GLY A 18 -13.08 -21.03 -4.95
C GLY A 18 -14.39 -20.36 -5.36
N ASN A 19 -15.50 -21.02 -5.05
CA ASN A 19 -16.86 -20.58 -5.33
C ASN A 19 -17.59 -20.25 -4.03
N LEU A 20 -18.03 -18.99 -3.92
CA LEU A 20 -18.79 -18.50 -2.77
C LEU A 20 -20.01 -19.39 -2.49
N GLY A 21 -20.09 -19.91 -1.27
CA GLY A 21 -21.18 -20.77 -0.79
C GLY A 21 -20.98 -22.26 -1.08
N ASN A 22 -19.99 -22.65 -1.88
CA ASN A 22 -19.69 -24.04 -2.19
C ASN A 22 -18.42 -24.53 -1.46
N ASP A 23 -17.29 -23.89 -1.71
CA ASP A 23 -15.97 -24.21 -1.14
C ASP A 23 -15.23 -22.94 -0.65
N LEU A 24 -15.82 -21.75 -0.84
CA LEU A 24 -15.37 -20.48 -0.28
C LEU A 24 -16.47 -19.86 0.58
N PHE A 25 -16.17 -19.50 1.82
CA PHE A 25 -17.15 -19.00 2.79
C PHE A 25 -16.68 -17.76 3.56
N VAL A 26 -17.63 -17.08 4.22
CA VAL A 26 -17.37 -15.90 5.05
C VAL A 26 -18.08 -16.06 6.40
N ASP A 27 -17.39 -15.71 7.48
CA ASP A 27 -17.85 -15.70 8.88
C ASP A 27 -18.33 -17.06 9.45
N GLY A 28 -18.23 -18.14 8.67
CA GLY A 28 -18.46 -19.52 9.10
C GLY A 28 -18.16 -20.51 7.98
N VAL A 29 -17.97 -21.78 8.33
CA VAL A 29 -17.77 -22.86 7.36
C VAL A 29 -18.68 -24.04 7.71
N PRO A 30 -19.47 -24.57 6.76
CA PRO A 30 -20.26 -25.78 6.98
C PRO A 30 -19.37 -27.01 7.20
N GLN A 31 -19.97 -28.11 7.68
CA GLN A 31 -19.24 -29.38 7.84
C GLN A 31 -18.80 -29.98 6.51
N THR A 32 -19.52 -29.69 5.41
CA THR A 32 -19.17 -30.10 4.05
C THR A 32 -19.05 -28.85 3.18
N PRO A 33 -18.13 -28.80 2.20
CA PRO A 33 -17.25 -29.87 1.70
C PRO A 33 -15.98 -30.06 2.53
N ASP A 34 -15.28 -31.17 2.36
CA ASP A 34 -14.00 -31.40 3.05
C ASP A 34 -12.92 -30.39 2.67
N GLU A 35 -12.98 -29.91 1.43
CA GLU A 35 -12.08 -28.93 0.86
C GLU A 35 -12.72 -27.55 0.92
N ALA A 36 -12.24 -26.68 1.81
CA ALA A 36 -12.87 -25.39 2.03
C ALA A 36 -11.86 -24.27 2.34
N ILE A 37 -12.23 -23.05 1.97
CA ILE A 37 -11.58 -21.79 2.34
C ILE A 37 -12.61 -20.93 3.03
N TRP A 38 -12.25 -20.25 4.11
CA TRP A 38 -13.12 -19.24 4.67
C TRP A 38 -12.38 -18.08 5.30
N LEU A 39 -13.03 -16.93 5.21
CA LEU A 39 -12.57 -15.68 5.82
C LEU A 39 -13.41 -15.40 7.06
N SER A 40 -12.75 -15.10 8.18
CA SER A 40 -13.46 -14.69 9.39
C SER A 40 -12.88 -13.41 9.93
N HIS A 41 -13.75 -12.53 10.42
CA HIS A 41 -13.33 -11.35 11.16
C HIS A 41 -12.67 -11.73 12.49
N VAL A 42 -11.53 -11.12 12.81
CA VAL A 42 -10.76 -11.43 14.03
C VAL A 42 -11.01 -10.39 15.14
N GLY A 43 -11.68 -9.29 14.82
CA GLY A 43 -11.75 -8.11 15.68
C GLY A 43 -10.62 -7.12 15.37
N GLY A 44 -10.84 -5.84 15.67
CA GLY A 44 -9.82 -4.80 15.55
C GLY A 44 -9.35 -4.38 16.94
N SER A 45 -8.12 -4.75 17.32
CA SER A 45 -7.45 -4.14 18.47
C SER A 45 -6.77 -2.84 18.03
N ALA A 46 -6.30 -2.08 19.02
CA ALA A 46 -5.77 -0.70 19.06
C ALA A 46 -4.79 -0.21 17.95
N GLU A 47 -4.50 -0.97 16.91
CA GLU A 47 -3.47 -0.70 15.90
C GLU A 47 -3.75 0.56 15.07
N PHE A 48 -5.02 0.91 14.82
CA PHE A 48 -5.40 2.06 13.97
C PHE A 48 -6.57 2.87 14.55
N LYS A 49 -6.44 3.38 15.78
CA LYS A 49 -7.50 4.13 16.47
C LYS A 49 -7.98 5.40 15.74
N LEU A 50 -7.14 5.98 14.88
CA LEU A 50 -7.43 7.20 14.13
C LEU A 50 -8.06 6.91 12.76
N ASP A 51 -8.02 5.66 12.30
CA ASP A 51 -8.60 5.28 11.02
C ASP A 51 -10.12 5.14 11.13
N ALA A 52 -10.81 5.50 10.05
CA ALA A 52 -12.26 5.37 10.00
C ALA A 52 -12.69 3.92 10.28
N PRO A 53 -13.76 3.66 11.05
CA PRO A 53 -14.21 2.31 11.40
C PRO A 53 -14.55 1.40 10.23
N GLY A 54 -14.47 1.84 8.98
CA GLY A 54 -14.69 1.06 7.77
C GLY A 54 -13.55 1.13 6.75
N SER A 55 -12.36 1.62 7.12
CA SER A 55 -11.21 1.69 6.20
C SER A 55 -10.25 0.49 6.31
N TRP A 56 -10.40 -0.37 7.32
CA TRP A 56 -9.58 -1.58 7.45
C TRP A 56 -10.26 -2.67 8.28
N ARG A 57 -9.84 -3.92 8.09
CA ARG A 57 -10.27 -5.08 8.89
C ARG A 57 -9.11 -6.06 9.07
N LYS A 58 -8.99 -6.63 10.27
CA LYS A 58 -8.15 -7.80 10.51
C LYS A 58 -8.96 -9.06 10.27
N LEU A 59 -8.49 -9.88 9.33
CA LEU A 59 -9.16 -11.09 8.89
C LEU A 59 -8.26 -12.29 9.17
N SER A 60 -8.89 -13.45 9.35
CA SER A 60 -8.22 -14.73 9.26
C SER A 60 -8.61 -15.40 7.96
N LEU A 61 -7.59 -15.87 7.23
CA LEU A 61 -7.75 -16.79 6.11
C LEU A 61 -7.52 -18.19 6.64
N ASN A 62 -8.53 -19.02 6.52
CA ASN A 62 -8.51 -20.37 7.01
C ASN A 62 -8.80 -21.31 5.85
N VAL A 63 -8.18 -22.49 5.90
CA VAL A 63 -8.42 -23.55 4.92
C VAL A 63 -8.57 -24.88 5.63
N ARG A 64 -9.32 -25.78 4.99
CA ARG A 64 -9.52 -27.16 5.39
C ARG A 64 -9.28 -28.07 4.19
N SER A 65 -8.63 -29.20 4.44
CA SER A 65 -8.43 -30.26 3.45
C SER A 65 -8.35 -31.62 4.13
N THR A 66 -8.67 -32.67 3.37
CA THR A 66 -8.45 -34.07 3.78
C THR A 66 -6.97 -34.41 3.97
N THR A 67 -6.05 -33.65 3.37
CA THR A 67 -4.60 -33.89 3.43
C THR A 67 -3.82 -32.66 3.87
N PRO A 68 -2.62 -32.82 4.48
CA PRO A 68 -1.76 -31.68 4.80
C PRO A 68 -1.32 -30.89 3.56
N VAL A 69 -1.00 -31.59 2.47
CA VAL A 69 -0.56 -30.98 1.20
C VAL A 69 -1.69 -30.17 0.59
N GLY A 70 -2.91 -30.70 0.55
CA GLY A 70 -4.08 -29.97 0.04
C GLY A 70 -4.37 -28.70 0.85
N ALA A 71 -4.21 -28.73 2.18
CA ALA A 71 -4.34 -27.53 3.00
C ALA A 71 -3.26 -26.49 2.67
N GLN A 72 -2.01 -26.93 2.52
CA GLN A 72 -0.88 -26.06 2.17
C GLN A 72 -1.06 -25.41 0.80
N ASP A 73 -1.39 -26.19 -0.24
CA ASP A 73 -1.57 -25.68 -1.59
C ASP A 73 -2.72 -24.67 -1.65
N ARG A 74 -3.81 -24.95 -0.94
CA ARG A 74 -5.00 -24.10 -0.91
C ARG A 74 -4.73 -22.74 -0.25
N ILE A 75 -4.06 -22.73 0.91
CA ILE A 75 -3.77 -21.46 1.60
C ILE A 75 -2.76 -20.60 0.82
N TRP A 76 -1.76 -21.23 0.20
CA TRP A 76 -0.78 -20.50 -0.61
C TRP A 76 -1.36 -20.03 -1.94
N SER A 77 -2.26 -20.79 -2.57
CA SER A 77 -3.00 -20.35 -3.76
C SER A 77 -3.78 -19.05 -3.46
N ALA A 78 -4.54 -19.03 -2.35
CA ALA A 78 -5.25 -17.84 -1.91
C ALA A 78 -4.29 -16.68 -1.61
N ILE A 79 -3.25 -16.91 -0.80
CA ILE A 79 -2.27 -15.87 -0.43
C ILE A 79 -1.58 -15.26 -1.66
N ASN A 80 -1.16 -16.09 -2.62
CA ASN A 80 -0.48 -15.60 -3.81
C ASN A 80 -1.35 -14.64 -4.61
N LYS A 81 -2.65 -14.93 -4.73
CA LYS A 81 -3.64 -14.04 -5.36
C LYS A 81 -3.87 -12.75 -4.58
N LEU A 82 -3.85 -12.81 -3.25
CA LEU A 82 -4.01 -11.62 -2.40
C LEU A 82 -2.78 -10.71 -2.39
N LEU A 83 -1.58 -11.28 -2.49
CA LEU A 83 -0.32 -10.53 -2.44
C LEU A 83 0.10 -9.97 -3.80
N ASN A 84 -0.30 -10.61 -4.90
CA ASN A 84 0.06 -10.22 -6.25
C ASN A 84 -1.18 -10.03 -7.15
N PRO A 85 -2.10 -9.11 -6.82
CA PRO A 85 -3.18 -8.73 -7.73
C PRO A 85 -2.63 -8.13 -9.03
N ASP A 86 -3.32 -8.38 -10.15
CA ASP A 86 -2.86 -7.98 -11.49
C ASP A 86 -2.70 -6.46 -11.65
N ASP A 87 -3.51 -5.65 -10.98
CA ASP A 87 -3.42 -4.19 -11.01
C ASP A 87 -2.59 -3.61 -9.85
N GLY A 88 -1.95 -4.47 -9.05
CA GLY A 88 -1.22 -4.08 -7.85
C GLY A 88 -2.10 -3.82 -6.63
N VAL A 89 -3.42 -3.79 -6.83
CA VAL A 89 -4.44 -3.60 -5.81
C VAL A 89 -5.63 -4.52 -6.09
N ILE A 90 -6.41 -4.83 -5.06
CA ILE A 90 -7.64 -5.60 -5.20
C ILE A 90 -8.77 -4.60 -5.49
N GLU A 91 -9.46 -4.78 -6.62
CA GLU A 91 -10.63 -3.98 -6.98
C GLU A 91 -11.90 -4.83 -6.93
N VAL A 92 -12.86 -4.42 -6.09
CA VAL A 92 -14.17 -5.08 -5.95
C VAL A 92 -15.22 -4.01 -5.68
N ASP A 93 -16.35 -4.08 -6.39
CA ASP A 93 -17.48 -3.15 -6.25
C ASP A 93 -17.08 -1.66 -6.32
N GLY A 94 -16.09 -1.32 -7.15
CA GLY A 94 -15.56 0.04 -7.33
C GLY A 94 -14.72 0.55 -6.14
N LEU A 95 -14.33 -0.34 -5.22
CA LEU A 95 -13.46 -0.05 -4.09
C LEU A 95 -12.11 -0.74 -4.26
N THR A 96 -11.06 -0.06 -3.82
CA THR A 96 -9.69 -0.52 -3.94
C THR A 96 -9.12 -0.91 -2.58
N TYR A 97 -8.40 -2.03 -2.53
CA TYR A 97 -7.84 -2.56 -1.31
C TYR A 97 -6.40 -3.05 -1.44
N THR A 98 -5.70 -3.07 -0.31
CA THR A 98 -4.40 -3.74 -0.11
C THR A 98 -4.49 -4.75 1.02
N VAL A 99 -3.81 -5.89 0.87
CA VAL A 99 -3.70 -6.96 1.87
C VAL A 99 -2.28 -7.12 2.41
N GLN A 100 -2.10 -6.98 3.71
CA GLN A 100 -0.85 -7.31 4.38
C GLN A 100 -0.99 -8.59 5.21
N ILE A 101 -0.08 -9.54 5.05
CA ILE A 101 0.00 -10.70 5.94
C ILE A 101 0.66 -10.28 7.25
N THR A 102 -0.03 -10.50 8.37
CA THR A 102 0.50 -10.27 9.72
C THR A 102 1.00 -11.53 10.39
N ALA A 103 0.59 -12.71 9.90
CA ALA A 103 1.10 -14.00 10.35
C ALA A 103 1.09 -15.00 9.20
N LEU A 104 2.24 -15.67 8.98
CA LEU A 104 2.36 -16.70 7.95
C LEU A 104 1.39 -17.87 8.20
N PRO A 105 1.03 -18.62 7.15
CA PRO A 105 0.28 -19.86 7.27
C PRO A 105 0.85 -20.80 8.34
N ALA A 106 0.02 -21.19 9.30
CA ALA A 106 0.36 -22.14 10.35
C ALA A 106 -0.67 -23.27 10.39
N VAL A 107 -0.19 -24.50 10.57
CA VAL A 107 -1.01 -25.68 10.82
C VAL A 107 -1.79 -25.49 12.12
N GLN A 108 -3.07 -25.85 12.10
CA GLN A 108 -3.94 -25.86 13.28
C GLN A 108 -4.25 -27.31 13.67
N GLU A 109 -4.85 -27.50 14.84
CA GLU A 109 -5.41 -28.79 15.22
C GLU A 109 -6.39 -29.30 14.16
N LYS A 110 -6.42 -30.61 13.95
CA LYS A 110 -7.39 -31.22 13.05
C LYS A 110 -8.81 -30.96 13.55
N ASP A 111 -9.76 -30.83 12.63
CA ASP A 111 -11.15 -30.70 13.03
C ASP A 111 -11.74 -32.02 13.57
N GLY A 112 -12.98 -31.98 14.03
CA GLY A 112 -13.66 -33.16 14.58
C GLY A 112 -13.82 -34.33 13.61
N ALA A 113 -13.61 -34.12 12.30
CA ALA A 113 -13.61 -35.15 11.27
C ALA A 113 -12.18 -35.59 10.86
N GLY A 114 -11.15 -35.12 11.56
CA GLY A 114 -9.75 -35.47 11.31
C GLY A 114 -9.09 -34.75 10.14
N ARG A 115 -9.72 -33.71 9.59
CA ARG A 115 -9.23 -32.95 8.44
C ARG A 115 -8.17 -31.94 8.85
N CYS A 116 -7.21 -31.70 7.96
CA CYS A 116 -6.11 -30.77 8.16
C CYS A 116 -6.59 -29.32 8.02
N LEU A 117 -6.18 -28.48 8.98
CA LEU A 117 -6.51 -27.07 9.02
C LEU A 117 -5.23 -26.23 8.94
N MET A 118 -5.28 -25.13 8.17
CA MET A 118 -4.24 -24.10 8.19
C MET A 118 -4.87 -22.71 8.29
N LYS A 119 -4.14 -21.80 8.92
CA LYS A 119 -4.61 -20.44 9.19
C LYS A 119 -3.52 -19.41 8.97
N SER A 120 -3.89 -18.26 8.43
CA SER A 120 -3.07 -17.06 8.32
C SER A 120 -3.88 -15.84 8.76
N PHE A 121 -3.19 -14.79 9.18
CA PHE A 121 -3.82 -13.52 9.55
C PHE A 121 -3.42 -12.42 8.57
N LEU A 122 -4.42 -11.63 8.18
CA LEU A 122 -4.32 -10.58 7.19
C LEU A 122 -4.84 -9.26 7.78
N ILE A 123 -4.28 -8.14 7.34
CA ILE A 123 -4.92 -6.82 7.42
C ILE A 123 -5.31 -6.42 6.01
N LEU A 124 -6.62 -6.24 5.80
CA LEU A 124 -7.18 -5.65 4.61
C LEU A 124 -7.41 -4.16 4.86
N ARG A 125 -6.89 -3.29 3.98
CA ARG A 125 -7.09 -1.84 4.05
C ARG A 125 -7.71 -1.34 2.76
N GLN A 126 -8.73 -0.52 2.88
CA GLN A 126 -9.24 0.26 1.78
C GLN A 126 -8.25 1.40 1.50
N VAL A 127 -7.86 1.55 0.24
CA VAL A 127 -6.89 2.56 -0.19
C VAL A 127 -7.49 3.42 -1.29
N LYS A 128 -6.98 4.65 -1.41
CA LYS A 128 -7.26 5.53 -2.54
C LYS A 128 -5.96 6.22 -2.93
N PRO A 129 -5.60 6.25 -4.23
CA PRO A 129 -4.45 6.99 -4.69
C PRO A 129 -4.55 8.48 -4.30
N VAL A 130 -3.48 9.03 -3.76
CA VAL A 130 -3.40 10.46 -3.46
C VAL A 130 -3.12 11.22 -4.76
N LEU A 131 -4.04 12.11 -5.16
CA LEU A 131 -4.00 12.86 -6.42
C LEU A 131 -3.07 14.10 -6.38
N GLU A 132 -2.12 14.13 -5.46
CA GLU A 132 -1.23 15.27 -5.28
C GLU A 132 -0.14 15.31 -6.36
N THR A 133 0.08 16.49 -6.94
CA THR A 133 0.91 16.67 -8.14
C THR A 133 2.39 16.33 -7.96
N TRP A 134 2.98 16.61 -6.81
CA TRP A 134 4.40 16.34 -6.57
C TRP A 134 4.64 14.84 -6.37
N LEU A 135 3.71 14.19 -5.66
CA LEU A 135 3.66 12.74 -5.54
C LEU A 135 3.48 12.06 -6.91
N ARG A 136 2.67 12.65 -7.81
CA ARG A 136 2.58 12.18 -9.20
C ARG A 136 3.91 12.34 -9.95
N ALA A 137 4.62 13.46 -9.79
CA ALA A 137 5.89 13.68 -10.48
C ALA A 137 6.96 12.64 -10.09
N ILE A 138 7.12 12.37 -8.79
CA ILE A 138 8.11 11.37 -8.33
C ILE A 138 7.74 9.94 -8.71
N THR A 139 6.46 9.63 -8.79
CA THR A 139 5.99 8.29 -9.18
C THR A 139 6.16 8.04 -10.67
N VAL A 140 5.88 9.03 -11.54
CA VAL A 140 6.19 8.95 -12.98
C VAL A 140 7.69 8.77 -13.21
N PHE A 141 8.53 9.51 -12.48
CA PHE A 141 9.98 9.30 -12.50
C PHE A 141 10.36 7.87 -12.11
N THR A 142 9.79 7.37 -11.00
CA THR A 142 10.07 6.01 -10.48
C THR A 142 9.67 4.93 -11.50
N GLU A 143 8.49 5.06 -12.11
CA GLU A 143 7.98 4.16 -13.15
C GLU A 143 8.92 4.13 -14.37
N ALA A 144 9.40 5.29 -14.81
CA ALA A 144 10.33 5.41 -15.93
C ALA A 144 11.72 4.82 -15.59
N ALA A 145 12.21 5.04 -14.37
CA ALA A 145 13.54 4.60 -13.96
C ALA A 145 13.62 3.08 -13.74
N LEU A 146 12.58 2.46 -13.18
CA LEU A 146 12.59 1.04 -12.80
C LEU A 146 11.91 0.11 -13.81
N GLY A 147 11.07 0.67 -14.69
CA GLY A 147 10.34 -0.07 -15.72
C GLY A 147 9.08 -0.78 -15.20
N SER A 148 8.33 -1.36 -16.15
CA SER A 148 6.98 -1.89 -15.92
C SER A 148 6.87 -3.07 -14.95
N GLN A 149 7.99 -3.74 -14.64
CA GLN A 149 8.02 -4.82 -13.66
C GLN A 149 7.84 -4.32 -12.21
N TRP A 150 8.07 -3.02 -11.96
CA TRP A 150 7.92 -2.41 -10.64
C TRP A 150 6.55 -1.76 -10.51
N ARG A 151 5.83 -2.10 -9.43
CA ARG A 151 4.60 -1.39 -9.05
C ARG A 151 4.94 -0.12 -8.28
N VAL A 152 4.29 0.99 -8.60
CA VAL A 152 4.52 2.27 -7.92
C VAL A 152 3.23 2.77 -7.30
N TYR A 153 3.19 2.85 -5.97
CA TYR A 153 2.01 3.23 -5.20
C TYR A 153 2.09 4.69 -4.72
N ARG A 154 0.93 5.35 -4.63
CA ARG A 154 0.81 6.79 -4.34
C ARG A 154 -0.03 7.04 -3.10
N GLY A 155 0.64 7.27 -1.97
CA GLY A 155 0.01 7.65 -0.70
C GLY A 155 -0.38 6.47 0.19
N PHE A 156 -0.06 5.24 -0.20
CA PHE A 156 -0.29 4.04 0.59
C PHE A 156 0.79 3.00 0.29
N ASN A 157 0.92 2.03 1.19
CA ASN A 157 1.83 0.90 1.01
C ASN A 157 1.13 -0.22 0.25
N GLY A 158 1.66 -0.58 -0.91
CA GLY A 158 1.16 -1.72 -1.65
C GLY A 158 1.76 -3.05 -1.19
N THR A 159 1.31 -4.12 -1.83
CA THR A 159 1.55 -5.50 -1.36
C THR A 159 2.42 -6.30 -2.31
N CYS A 160 2.42 -5.93 -3.59
CA CYS A 160 3.20 -6.61 -4.62
C CYS A 160 4.70 -6.40 -4.44
N ARG A 161 5.47 -7.37 -4.94
CA ARG A 161 6.92 -7.25 -5.08
C ARG A 161 7.31 -7.61 -6.53
N PRO A 162 8.15 -6.81 -7.21
CA PRO A 162 8.83 -5.63 -6.68
C PRO A 162 7.94 -4.37 -6.71
N SER A 163 8.10 -3.49 -5.72
CA SER A 163 7.33 -2.23 -5.67
C SER A 163 8.02 -1.08 -4.93
N VAL A 164 7.54 0.14 -5.20
CA VAL A 164 7.89 1.37 -4.48
C VAL A 164 6.61 2.07 -4.03
N SER A 165 6.48 2.34 -2.73
CA SER A 165 5.34 3.05 -2.16
C SER A 165 5.75 4.43 -1.68
N TRP A 166 5.22 5.49 -2.30
CA TRP A 166 5.57 6.87 -2.00
C TRP A 166 4.56 7.55 -1.08
N GLN A 167 5.05 8.27 -0.07
CA GLN A 167 4.25 9.05 0.88
C GLN A 167 4.92 10.40 1.16
N CYS A 168 4.11 11.44 1.40
CA CYS A 168 4.62 12.72 1.89
C CYS A 168 4.80 12.64 3.41
N LEU A 169 6.02 12.86 3.88
CA LEU A 169 6.36 12.83 5.30
C LEU A 169 6.22 14.20 5.95
N SER A 170 6.67 15.26 5.27
CA SER A 170 6.62 16.62 5.81
C SER A 170 6.45 17.67 4.72
N LEU A 171 5.89 18.82 5.11
CA LEU A 171 5.69 20.00 4.27
C LEU A 171 6.15 21.23 5.06
N GLN A 172 6.95 22.06 4.40
CA GLN A 172 7.45 23.33 4.93
C GLN A 172 7.20 24.42 3.89
N SER A 173 6.94 25.63 4.36
CA SER A 173 6.78 26.81 3.51
C SER A 173 7.77 27.88 3.90
N ALA A 174 8.42 28.49 2.90
CA ALA A 174 9.21 29.69 3.05
C ALA A 174 8.59 30.81 2.20
N SER A 175 8.56 32.03 2.75
CA SER A 175 8.18 33.22 1.99
C SER A 175 9.45 33.86 1.44
N GLU A 176 9.64 33.84 0.13
CA GLU A 176 10.80 34.47 -0.51
C GLU A 176 10.54 35.97 -0.77
N SER A 177 9.29 36.36 -1.03
CA SER A 177 8.89 37.77 -1.23
C SER A 177 7.38 37.98 -1.07
N ARG A 178 6.89 39.23 -1.17
CA ARG A 178 5.44 39.54 -1.24
C ARG A 178 4.84 38.91 -2.51
N GLY A 179 4.31 37.70 -2.41
CA GLY A 179 3.57 37.01 -3.47
C GLY A 179 4.20 35.72 -3.99
N ALA A 180 5.46 35.43 -3.64
CA ALA A 180 6.11 34.15 -3.97
C ALA A 180 6.31 33.32 -2.70
N CYS A 181 5.55 32.22 -2.60
CA CYS A 181 5.77 31.21 -1.57
C CYS A 181 6.45 30.00 -2.20
N GLN A 182 7.57 29.59 -1.60
CA GLN A 182 8.24 28.34 -1.92
C GLN A 182 7.77 27.28 -0.93
N LEU A 183 7.43 26.10 -1.46
CA LEU A 183 7.17 24.92 -0.64
C LEU A 183 8.36 23.97 -0.72
N THR A 184 8.63 23.30 0.37
CA THR A 184 9.58 22.20 0.45
C THR A 184 8.86 21.00 1.03
N LYS A 185 8.89 19.87 0.32
CA LYS A 185 8.24 18.62 0.73
C LYS A 185 9.26 17.53 0.86
N GLN A 186 9.16 16.74 1.92
CA GLN A 186 9.92 15.52 2.07
C GLN A 186 9.02 14.33 1.76
N PHE A 187 9.47 13.47 0.86
CA PHE A 187 8.82 12.24 0.48
C PHE A 187 9.63 11.03 0.95
N VAL A 188 8.92 9.98 1.33
CA VAL A 188 9.47 8.67 1.67
C VAL A 188 8.96 7.65 0.67
N GLY A 189 9.89 6.95 0.02
CA GLY A 189 9.65 5.82 -0.87
C GLY A 189 10.06 4.54 -0.16
N GLN A 190 9.08 3.69 0.16
CA GLN A 190 9.34 2.34 0.68
C GLN A 190 9.55 1.39 -0.49
N ILE A 191 10.76 0.86 -0.63
CA ILE A 191 11.12 -0.11 -1.66
C ILE A 191 10.89 -1.51 -1.08
N ALA A 192 10.15 -2.36 -1.80
CA ALA A 192 9.95 -3.76 -1.48
C ALA A 192 10.30 -4.62 -2.69
N ALA A 193 11.51 -5.17 -2.72
CA ALA A 193 12.01 -6.02 -3.79
C ALA A 193 11.77 -7.52 -3.50
N ARG A 194 12.06 -8.36 -4.49
CA ARG A 194 12.02 -9.83 -4.38
C ARG A 194 13.31 -10.39 -3.79
N SER A 195 14.41 -9.66 -3.89
CA SER A 195 15.72 -10.08 -3.39
C SER A 195 16.57 -8.89 -2.93
N ALA A 196 17.65 -9.18 -2.20
CA ALA A 196 18.63 -8.19 -1.77
C ALA A 196 19.29 -7.47 -2.95
N ASN A 197 19.68 -8.21 -3.98
CA ASN A 197 20.35 -7.67 -5.15
C ASN A 197 19.41 -6.74 -5.94
N GLU A 198 18.14 -7.14 -6.10
CA GLU A 198 17.14 -6.32 -6.78
C GLU A 198 16.86 -5.03 -5.99
N TYR A 199 16.79 -5.10 -4.66
CA TYR A 199 16.67 -3.92 -3.80
C TYR A 199 17.85 -2.95 -3.99
N GLN A 200 19.09 -3.45 -3.90
CA GLN A 200 20.29 -2.62 -4.03
C GLN A 200 20.35 -1.93 -5.40
N LEU A 201 20.07 -2.68 -6.47
CA LEU A 201 20.05 -2.15 -7.83
C LEU A 201 18.98 -1.06 -7.99
N ALA A 202 17.75 -1.30 -7.50
CA ALA A 202 16.68 -0.31 -7.58
C ALA A 202 16.97 0.96 -6.78
N ALA A 203 17.50 0.82 -5.56
CA ALA A 203 17.89 1.95 -4.74
C ALA A 203 18.99 2.78 -5.44
N GLN A 204 19.99 2.11 -6.05
CA GLN A 204 21.04 2.78 -6.81
C GLN A 204 20.49 3.53 -8.03
N ILE A 205 19.64 2.88 -8.84
CA ILE A 205 19.01 3.48 -10.02
C ILE A 205 18.21 4.73 -9.63
N LEU A 206 17.39 4.64 -8.59
CA LEU A 206 16.58 5.78 -8.13
C LEU A 206 17.44 6.92 -7.59
N LEU A 207 18.46 6.64 -6.78
CA LEU A 207 19.34 7.67 -6.24
C LEU A 207 20.12 8.37 -7.34
N LEU A 208 20.72 7.62 -8.26
CA LEU A 208 21.48 8.17 -9.37
C LEU A 208 20.57 8.96 -10.31
N GLY A 209 19.41 8.41 -10.66
CA GLY A 209 18.44 9.09 -11.51
C GLY A 209 17.92 10.40 -10.89
N LEU A 210 17.69 10.45 -9.58
CA LEU A 210 17.30 11.69 -8.89
C LEU A 210 18.43 12.71 -8.81
N ALA A 211 19.69 12.25 -8.74
CA ALA A 211 20.86 13.12 -8.73
C ALA A 211 21.14 13.71 -10.12
N GLU A 212 21.01 12.91 -11.18
CA GLU A 212 21.16 13.35 -12.57
C GLU A 212 19.97 14.23 -13.02
N GLN A 213 18.75 13.83 -12.65
CA GLN A 213 17.52 14.53 -12.98
C GLN A 213 17.11 15.49 -11.86
N ALA A 214 17.93 16.53 -11.66
CA ALA A 214 17.70 17.56 -10.64
C ALA A 214 16.35 18.30 -10.77
N LYS A 215 15.63 18.12 -11.88
CA LYS A 215 14.30 18.70 -12.15
C LYS A 215 13.28 17.63 -12.55
N LEU A 216 12.22 17.48 -11.76
CA LEU A 216 11.09 16.61 -12.06
C LEU A 216 9.95 17.40 -12.73
N PRO A 217 9.46 17.00 -13.91
CA PRO A 217 8.32 17.65 -14.56
C PRO A 217 7.02 17.41 -13.78
N MET A 218 6.21 18.46 -13.55
CA MET A 218 4.93 18.31 -12.85
C MET A 218 3.75 17.88 -13.74
N GLY A 219 3.95 17.83 -15.07
CA GLY A 219 2.90 17.52 -16.05
C GLY A 219 1.86 18.64 -16.18
N GLY A 220 1.36 18.85 -17.41
CA GLY A 220 0.43 19.93 -17.76
C GLY A 220 1.01 20.91 -18.79
N ALA A 221 0.19 21.84 -19.28
CA ALA A 221 0.58 22.84 -20.28
C ALA A 221 1.63 23.85 -19.75
N ASP A 222 1.68 24.05 -18.43
CA ASP A 222 2.66 24.91 -17.79
C ASP A 222 3.93 24.11 -17.47
N SER A 223 5.04 24.52 -18.08
CA SER A 223 6.41 24.00 -17.89
C SER A 223 6.95 24.20 -16.46
N ARG A 224 6.25 23.70 -15.45
CA ARG A 224 6.64 23.77 -14.05
C ARG A 224 7.43 22.52 -13.67
N TRP A 225 8.51 22.77 -12.92
CA TRP A 225 9.46 21.76 -12.48
C TRP A 225 9.56 21.77 -10.96
N LEU A 226 9.83 20.61 -10.38
CA LEU A 226 10.25 20.46 -9.00
C LEU A 226 11.75 20.25 -8.97
N THR A 227 12.44 20.95 -8.07
CA THR A 227 13.88 20.76 -7.89
C THR A 227 14.10 19.70 -6.82
N VAL A 228 14.93 18.71 -7.13
CA VAL A 228 15.42 17.74 -6.14
C VAL A 228 16.52 18.41 -5.33
N ILE A 229 16.29 18.62 -4.03
CA ILE A 229 17.29 19.20 -3.12
C ILE A 229 18.27 18.11 -2.67
N ASN A 230 17.73 16.98 -2.22
CA ASN A 230 18.51 15.84 -1.81
C ASN A 230 17.72 14.54 -1.99
N SER A 231 18.46 13.45 -2.10
CA SER A 231 17.94 12.09 -2.06
C SER A 231 18.89 11.23 -1.24
N SER A 232 18.35 10.31 -0.46
CA SER A 232 19.15 9.38 0.36
C SER A 232 18.41 8.06 0.56
N ALA A 233 19.15 6.96 0.73
CA ALA A 233 18.57 5.67 1.08
C ALA A 233 19.14 5.19 2.42
N THR A 234 18.26 4.67 3.27
CA THR A 234 18.67 3.98 4.51
C THR A 234 18.62 2.48 4.26
N ILE A 235 19.78 1.85 4.18
CA ILE A 235 19.94 0.41 4.05
C ILE A 235 20.03 -0.18 5.46
N ARG A 236 19.05 -1.02 5.84
CA ARG A 236 19.04 -1.66 7.16
C ARG A 236 19.81 -2.98 7.11
N SER A 237 20.61 -3.25 8.14
CA SER A 237 21.21 -4.56 8.37
C SER A 237 20.13 -5.53 8.86
N GLY A 238 19.58 -6.38 7.98
CA GLY A 238 18.64 -7.43 8.39
C GLY A 238 17.62 -7.77 7.32
N ASP A 239 16.73 -6.84 6.97
CA ASP A 239 15.84 -7.00 5.82
C ASP A 239 16.54 -6.45 4.58
N LEU A 240 17.17 -7.34 3.84
CA LEU A 240 17.94 -6.95 2.66
C LEU A 240 17.04 -6.67 1.46
N SER A 241 15.76 -7.08 1.50
CA SER A 241 14.82 -6.96 0.38
C SER A 241 13.94 -5.72 0.44
N THR A 242 13.97 -4.98 1.56
CA THR A 242 13.19 -3.76 1.73
C THR A 242 14.06 -2.61 2.23
N GLY A 243 13.61 -1.39 1.96
CA GLY A 243 14.32 -0.21 2.44
C GLY A 243 13.56 1.07 2.22
N ILE A 244 14.15 2.16 2.73
CA ILE A 244 13.54 3.48 2.69
C ILE A 244 14.44 4.41 1.89
N LEU A 245 13.86 5.06 0.90
CA LEU A 245 14.45 6.17 0.17
C LEU A 245 13.73 7.46 0.59
N THR A 246 14.48 8.52 0.86
CA THR A 246 13.96 9.84 1.22
C THR A 246 14.34 10.84 0.13
N VAL A 247 13.40 11.67 -0.29
CA VAL A 247 13.63 12.72 -1.29
C VAL A 247 13.04 14.03 -0.78
N THR A 248 13.83 15.09 -0.82
CA THR A 248 13.32 16.44 -0.57
C THR A 248 13.18 17.18 -1.89
N LEU A 249 11.97 17.66 -2.16
CA LEU A 249 11.62 18.43 -3.34
C LEU A 249 11.28 19.86 -2.94
N THR A 250 11.58 20.82 -3.81
CA THR A 250 11.13 22.20 -3.67
C THR A 250 10.54 22.74 -4.96
N GLY A 251 9.63 23.70 -4.83
CA GLY A 251 8.92 24.29 -5.96
C GLY A 251 7.99 25.42 -5.50
N ALA A 252 7.53 26.20 -6.47
CA ALA A 252 6.58 27.29 -6.21
C ALA A 252 5.24 26.73 -5.70
N ALA A 253 4.70 27.34 -4.66
CA ALA A 253 3.34 27.07 -4.19
C ALA A 253 2.33 27.54 -5.23
N ALA A 254 1.30 26.74 -5.52
CA ALA A 254 0.12 27.29 -6.19
C ALA A 254 -0.55 28.30 -5.25
N THR A 255 -0.94 29.46 -5.77
CA THR A 255 -1.69 30.44 -4.99
C THR A 255 -3.00 29.79 -4.51
N PRO A 256 -3.29 29.79 -3.20
CA PRO A 256 -4.52 29.18 -2.70
C PRO A 256 -5.73 29.85 -3.34
N GLN A 257 -6.67 29.06 -3.85
CA GLN A 257 -7.92 29.58 -4.40
C GLN A 257 -8.84 29.99 -3.25
N GLY A 258 -8.98 31.30 -3.03
CA GLY A 258 -9.86 31.88 -2.02
C GLY A 258 -9.18 32.92 -1.12
N MET A 259 -9.98 33.75 -0.46
CA MET A 259 -9.48 34.63 0.60
C MET A 259 -9.05 33.77 1.78
N LEU A 260 -7.75 33.78 2.11
CA LEU A 260 -7.29 33.26 3.39
C LEU A 260 -7.84 34.15 4.52
N PRO A 261 -8.22 33.57 5.67
CA PRO A 261 -8.64 34.35 6.82
C PRO A 261 -7.51 35.30 7.20
N LEU A 262 -7.81 36.60 7.26
CA LEU A 262 -6.88 37.60 7.75
C LEU A 262 -6.62 37.33 9.23
N ILE A 263 -5.36 37.27 9.63
CA ILE A 263 -5.00 37.30 11.05
C ILE A 263 -5.41 38.68 11.56
N ALA A 264 -6.42 38.73 12.43
CA ALA A 264 -6.84 39.97 13.06
C ALA A 264 -5.64 40.55 13.83
N GLY A 265 -5.17 41.72 13.40
CA GLY A 265 -4.13 42.46 14.09
C GLY A 265 -4.59 42.80 15.50
N VAL A 266 -3.69 42.61 16.47
CA VAL A 266 -3.88 43.03 17.87
C VAL A 266 -4.26 44.51 17.88
N GLN A 267 -5.46 44.84 18.35
CA GLN A 267 -5.81 46.21 18.69
C GLN A 267 -4.92 46.62 19.86
N THR A 268 -3.95 47.50 19.63
CA THR A 268 -3.26 48.20 20.71
C THR A 268 -4.27 49.15 21.34
N ALA A 269 -4.78 48.79 22.51
CA ALA A 269 -5.54 49.70 23.35
C ALA A 269 -4.64 50.89 23.72
N THR A 270 -5.05 52.07 23.27
CA THR A 270 -4.56 53.37 23.75
C THR A 270 -5.17 53.72 25.08
#